data_AF-A0A950E740-F1
#
_entry.id   AF-A0A950E740-F1
#
_cell.length_a   1.000
_cell.length_b   1.000
_cell.length_c   1.000
_cell.angle_alpha   90.00
_cell.angle_beta   90.00
_cell.angle_gamma   90.00
#
_symmetry.space_group_name_H-M   'P 1'
#
loop_
_entity.id
_entity.type
_entity.pdbx_description
1 polymer ?
#
loop_
_entity_poly.entity_id
_entity_poly.type
_entity_poly.pdbx_seq_one_letter_code
_entity_poly.pdbx_strand_id
1 'polypeptide(L)'
;LITFSIANDVAKYFAILPAMVVSRFPQIAPLNVMALKSPHSAILSALIFNAVLIIAMLPVALKGVRFRPLGVNAILARNLAIYGGGGILLPFIGIKLIDCIITAMGIV
;
A
#
# COMPACT_ATOMS: atom_id res chain seq x y z
N LEU A 1 12.86 7.20 -1.56
CA LEU A 1 11.45 7.60 -1.30
C LEU A 1 10.57 7.40 -2.54
N ILE A 2 10.98 7.87 -3.73
CA ILE A 2 10.20 7.69 -4.97
C ILE A 2 9.91 6.20 -5.30
N THR A 3 10.90 5.32 -5.20
CA THR A 3 10.68 3.87 -5.43
C THR A 3 9.63 3.29 -4.49
N PHE A 4 9.62 3.73 -3.23
CA PHE A 4 8.64 3.31 -2.24
C PHE A 4 7.25 3.87 -2.55
N SER A 5 7.15 5.16 -2.89
CA SER A 5 5.85 5.78 -3.18
C SER A 5 5.19 5.18 -4.41
N ILE A 6 5.95 4.89 -5.47
CA ILE A 6 5.44 4.23 -6.68
C ILE A 6 4.93 2.82 -6.34
N ALA A 7 5.74 2.02 -5.64
CA ALA A 7 5.34 0.68 -5.21
C ALA A 7 4.06 0.70 -4.33
N ASN A 8 3.95 1.72 -3.47
CA ASN A 8 2.79 1.92 -2.63
C ASN A 8 1.53 2.32 -3.42
N ASP A 9 1.66 3.12 -4.47
CA ASP A 9 0.54 3.45 -5.36
C ASP A 9 0.01 2.20 -6.09
N VAL A 10 0.91 1.31 -6.54
CA VAL A 10 0.51 0.01 -7.12
C VAL A 10 -0.34 -0.80 -6.15
N ALA A 11 0.08 -0.92 -4.88
CA ALA A 11 -0.71 -1.63 -3.88
C ALA A 11 -2.08 -1.01 -3.62
N LYS A 12 -2.18 0.33 -3.62
CA LYS A 12 -3.46 1.04 -3.49
C LYS A 12 -4.42 0.73 -4.65
N TYR A 13 -3.92 0.58 -5.88
CA TYR A 13 -4.77 0.18 -7.00
C TYR A 13 -5.39 -1.21 -6.82
N PHE A 14 -4.65 -2.17 -6.23
CA PHE A 14 -5.20 -3.49 -5.91
C PHE A 14 -6.31 -3.46 -4.85
N ALA A 15 -6.30 -2.47 -3.94
CA ALA A 15 -7.37 -2.29 -2.96
C ALA A 15 -8.59 -1.59 -3.57
N ILE A 16 -8.36 -0.50 -4.31
CA ILE A 16 -9.42 0.43 -4.73
C ILE A 16 -10.10 -0.02 -6.03
N LEU A 17 -9.35 -0.50 -7.03
CA LEU A 17 -9.94 -0.85 -8.32
C LEU A 17 -11.03 -1.91 -8.18
N PRO A 18 -10.80 -3.08 -7.55
CA PRO A 18 -11.85 -4.09 -7.43
C PRO A 18 -13.06 -3.54 -6.69
N ALA A 19 -12.85 -2.77 -5.61
CA ALA A 19 -13.92 -2.16 -4.83
C ALA A 19 -14.81 -1.23 -5.68
N MET A 20 -14.21 -0.38 -6.52
CA MET A 20 -14.96 0.62 -7.30
C MET A 20 -15.82 0.02 -8.42
N VAL A 21 -15.36 -1.07 -9.05
CA VAL A 21 -15.96 -1.56 -10.30
C VAL A 21 -16.56 -2.97 -10.21
N VAL A 22 -16.44 -3.70 -9.09
CA VAL A 22 -16.95 -5.09 -8.99
C VAL A 22 -18.47 -5.19 -9.12
N SER A 23 -19.20 -4.14 -8.75
CA SER A 23 -20.65 -4.06 -8.93
C SER A 23 -21.08 -4.02 -10.39
N ARG A 24 -20.22 -3.48 -11.27
CA ARG A 24 -20.49 -3.37 -12.72
C ARG A 24 -19.83 -4.48 -13.53
N PHE A 25 -18.64 -4.91 -13.11
CA PHE A 25 -17.83 -5.91 -13.79
C PHE A 25 -17.41 -7.00 -12.78
N PRO A 26 -18.29 -7.96 -12.44
CA PRO A 26 -17.99 -8.99 -11.44
C PRO A 26 -16.74 -9.84 -11.76
N GLN A 27 -16.34 -9.90 -13.04
CA GLN A 27 -15.17 -10.65 -13.50
C GLN A 27 -13.86 -10.15 -12.89
N ILE A 28 -13.84 -8.93 -12.34
CA ILE A 28 -12.64 -8.36 -11.69
C ILE A 28 -12.51 -8.75 -10.21
N ALA A 29 -13.50 -9.46 -9.64
CA ALA A 29 -13.46 -9.89 -8.24
C ALA A 29 -12.14 -10.61 -7.85
N PRO A 30 -11.51 -11.44 -8.71
CA PRO A 30 -10.21 -12.05 -8.42
C PRO A 30 -9.05 -11.05 -8.23
N LEU A 31 -9.19 -9.80 -8.69
CA LEU A 31 -8.20 -8.74 -8.44
C LEU A 31 -8.22 -8.24 -7.00
N ASN A 32 -9.22 -8.61 -6.19
CA ASN A 32 -9.21 -8.39 -4.74
C ASN A 32 -8.21 -9.35 -4.05
N VAL A 33 -6.92 -9.16 -4.35
CA VAL A 33 -5.82 -9.98 -3.82
C VAL A 33 -5.74 -9.89 -2.29
N MET A 34 -6.13 -8.75 -1.71
CA MET A 34 -6.15 -8.53 -0.26
C MET A 34 -7.40 -9.14 0.42
N ALA A 35 -8.34 -9.70 -0.35
CA ALA A 35 -9.61 -10.23 0.13
C ALA A 35 -10.35 -9.26 1.08
N LEU A 36 -10.42 -7.98 0.73
CA LEU A 36 -11.11 -6.94 1.51
C LEU A 36 -12.62 -7.23 1.54
N LYS A 37 -13.25 -6.95 2.69
CA LYS A 37 -14.59 -7.47 2.97
C LYS A 37 -15.71 -6.83 2.15
N SER A 38 -15.69 -5.50 1.98
CA SER A 38 -16.67 -4.79 1.18
C SER A 38 -16.03 -3.66 0.37
N PRO A 39 -16.67 -3.17 -0.70
CA PRO A 39 -16.20 -2.00 -1.43
C PRO A 39 -16.01 -0.75 -0.55
N HIS A 40 -16.94 -0.53 0.39
CA HIS A 40 -16.90 0.60 1.30
C HIS A 40 -15.73 0.49 2.29
N SER A 41 -15.55 -0.69 2.91
CA SER A 41 -14.46 -0.92 3.86
C SER A 41 -13.10 -0.86 3.17
N ALA A 42 -12.99 -1.34 1.93
CA ALA A 42 -11.77 -1.28 1.13
C ALA A 42 -11.32 0.16 0.86
N ILE A 43 -12.23 1.02 0.39
CA ILE A 43 -11.94 2.44 0.12
C ILE A 43 -11.56 3.16 1.42
N LEU A 44 -12.33 2.96 2.49
CA LEU A 44 -12.08 3.59 3.78
C LEU A 44 -10.71 3.16 4.36
N SER A 45 -10.39 1.87 4.27
CA SER A 45 -9.11 1.33 4.75
C SER A 45 -7.92 1.88 3.98
N ALA A 46 -8.04 1.98 2.65
CA ALA A 46 -7.00 2.57 1.80
C ALA A 46 -6.78 4.06 2.12
N LEU A 47 -7.84 4.83 2.38
CA LEU A 47 -7.76 6.24 2.77
C LEU A 47 -7.08 6.42 4.14
N ILE A 48 -7.50 5.65 5.15
CA ILE A 48 -6.91 5.69 6.49
C ILE A 48 -5.43 5.29 6.43
N PHE A 49 -5.11 4.22 5.70
CA PHE A 49 -3.72 3.80 5.52
C PHE A 49 -2.87 4.93 4.94
N ASN A 50 -3.36 5.64 3.92
CA ASN A 50 -2.62 6.74 3.31
C ASN A 50 -2.35 7.89 4.31
N ALA A 51 -3.33 8.23 5.15
CA ALA A 51 -3.16 9.25 6.19
C ALA A 51 -2.08 8.83 7.22
N VAL A 52 -2.13 7.59 7.69
CA VAL A 52 -1.14 7.04 8.64
C VAL A 52 0.25 6.97 8.00
N LEU A 53 0.33 6.55 6.74
CA LEU A 53 1.59 6.38 6.02
C LEU A 53 2.33 7.71 5.87
N ILE A 54 1.63 8.81 5.58
CA ILE A 54 2.25 10.14 5.47
C ILE A 54 2.92 10.53 6.78
N ILE A 55 2.23 10.35 7.92
CA ILE A 55 2.77 10.65 9.24
C ILE A 55 3.98 9.75 9.54
N ALA A 56 3.89 8.46 9.23
CA ALA A 56 4.98 7.50 9.46
C ALA A 56 6.21 7.78 8.58
N MET A 57 6.02 8.32 7.38
CA MET A 57 7.11 8.64 6.44
C MET A 57 7.76 9.99 6.70
N LEU A 58 7.08 10.91 7.38
CA LEU A 58 7.59 12.26 7.66
C LEU A 58 8.99 12.25 8.33
N PRO A 59 9.27 11.45 9.38
CA PRO A 59 10.60 11.42 9.98
C PRO A 59 11.68 10.92 9.03
N VAL A 60 11.35 9.98 8.14
CA VAL A 60 12.28 9.42 7.15
C VAL A 60 12.61 10.45 6.08
N ALA A 61 11.60 11.22 5.65
CA ALA A 61 11.79 12.33 4.72
C ALA A 61 12.68 13.43 5.30
N LEU A 62 12.53 13.74 6.60
CA LEU A 62 13.32 14.78 7.28
C LEU A 62 14.75 14.35 7.61
N LYS A 63 14.96 13.10 8.06
CA LYS A 63 16.31 12.59 8.39
C LYS A 63 17.15 12.26 7.16
N GLY A 64 16.51 12.03 6.02
CA GLY A 64 17.18 11.55 4.81
C GLY A 64 17.68 10.11 4.94
N VAL A 65 18.11 9.54 3.82
CA VAL A 65 18.66 8.18 3.76
C VAL A 65 20.18 8.27 3.65
N ARG A 66 20.91 7.57 4.52
CA ARG A 66 22.39 7.50 4.46
C ARG A 66 22.83 6.90 3.12
N PHE A 67 23.53 7.70 2.32
CA PHE A 67 24.12 7.25 1.07
C PHE A 67 25.30 6.30 1.35
N ARG A 68 25.41 5.23 0.55
CA ARG A 68 26.56 4.32 0.57
C ARG A 68 27.10 4.22 -0.86
N PRO A 69 28.39 4.52 -1.11
CA PRO A 69 28.98 4.41 -2.43
C PRO A 69 29.11 2.93 -2.80
N LEU A 70 28.20 2.47 -3.63
CA LEU A 70 28.17 1.14 -4.22
C LEU A 70 28.11 1.31 -5.75
N GLY A 71 28.45 0.26 -6.51
CA GLY A 71 28.26 0.28 -7.96
C GLY A 71 26.79 0.53 -8.33
N VAL A 72 26.55 1.16 -9.48
CA VAL A 72 25.19 1.59 -9.93
C VAL A 72 24.18 0.45 -9.86
N ASN A 73 24.54 -0.73 -10.38
CA ASN A 73 23.67 -1.91 -10.36
C ASN A 73 23.35 -2.39 -8.93
N ALA A 74 24.34 -2.35 -8.03
CA ALA A 74 24.16 -2.75 -6.64
C ALA A 74 23.27 -1.75 -5.87
N ILE A 75 23.39 -0.44 -6.16
CA ILE A 75 22.50 0.58 -5.59
C ILE A 75 21.06 0.37 -6.08
N LEU A 76 20.87 0.15 -7.38
CA LEU A 76 19.55 -0.05 -7.97
C LEU A 76 18.85 -1.29 -7.37
N ALA A 77 19.54 -2.44 -7.37
CA ALA A 77 19.02 -3.68 -6.81
C ALA A 77 18.66 -3.52 -5.32
N ARG A 78 19.52 -2.87 -4.53
CA ARG A 78 19.27 -2.61 -3.12
C ARG A 78 18.05 -1.70 -2.90
N ASN A 79 17.89 -0.65 -3.71
CA ASN A 79 16.76 0.26 -3.60
C ASN A 79 15.45 -0.43 -3.99
N LEU A 80 15.44 -1.24 -5.05
CA LEU A 80 14.28 -2.05 -5.43
C LEU A 80 13.92 -3.06 -4.34
N ALA A 81 14.89 -3.78 -3.80
CA ALA A 81 14.65 -4.79 -2.77
C ALA A 81 14.09 -4.18 -1.48
N ILE A 82 14.69 -3.09 -0.98
CA ILE A 82 14.31 -2.50 0.30
C ILE A 82 13.09 -1.57 0.15
N TYR A 83 13.19 -0.57 -0.72
CA TYR A 83 12.15 0.45 -0.86
C TYR A 83 11.02 0.02 -1.79
N GLY A 84 11.32 -0.72 -2.87
CA GLY A 84 10.29 -1.30 -3.72
C GLY A 84 9.54 -2.42 -3.00
N GLY A 85 10.27 -3.41 -2.47
CA GLY A 85 9.70 -4.52 -1.70
C GLY A 85 8.91 -4.04 -0.48
N GLY A 86 9.50 -3.15 0.33
CA GLY A 86 8.81 -2.53 1.46
C GLY A 86 7.59 -1.70 1.03
N GLY A 87 7.67 -1.02 -0.11
CA GLY A 87 6.56 -0.24 -0.68
C GLY A 87 5.41 -1.09 -1.19
N ILE A 88 5.62 -2.38 -1.48
CA ILE A 88 4.54 -3.33 -1.81
C ILE A 88 4.01 -4.00 -0.54
N LEU A 89 4.89 -4.55 0.29
CA LEU A 89 4.46 -5.36 1.44
C LEU A 89 3.73 -4.55 2.51
N LEU A 90 4.23 -3.36 2.83
CA LEU A 90 3.67 -2.51 3.88
C LEU A 90 2.20 -2.13 3.61
N PRO A 91 1.80 -1.60 2.44
CA PRO A 91 0.39 -1.30 2.17
C PRO A 91 -0.51 -2.52 2.11
N PHE A 92 -0.06 -3.64 1.54
CA PHE A 92 -0.87 -4.87 1.52
C PHE A 92 -1.25 -5.31 2.93
N ILE A 93 -0.28 -5.34 3.84
CA ILE A 93 -0.51 -5.72 5.24
C ILE A 93 -1.31 -4.63 5.96
N GLY A 94 -0.92 -3.36 5.81
CA GLY A 94 -1.54 -2.24 6.51
C GLY A 94 -3.01 -2.03 6.16
N ILE A 95 -3.34 -2.01 4.86
CA ILE A 95 -4.73 -1.87 4.40
C ILE A 95 -5.58 -3.04 4.88
N LYS A 96 -5.05 -4.28 4.82
CA LYS A 96 -5.78 -5.46 5.29
C LYS A 96 -6.04 -5.41 6.79
N LEU A 97 -5.06 -5.01 7.59
CA LEU A 97 -5.24 -4.87 9.04
C LEU A 97 -6.31 -3.82 9.37
N ILE A 98 -6.30 -2.68 8.68
CA ILE A 98 -7.30 -1.62 8.87
C ILE A 98 -8.70 -2.14 8.48
N ASP A 99 -8.83 -2.84 7.34
CA ASP A 99 -10.09 -3.45 6.91
C ASP A 99 -10.64 -4.43 7.94
N CYS A 100 -9.77 -5.28 8.50
CA CYS A 100 -10.13 -6.20 9.57
C CYS A 100 -10.59 -5.48 10.84
N ILE A 101 -9.92 -4.40 11.25
CA ILE A 101 -10.29 -3.62 12.44
C ILE A 101 -11.66 -2.94 12.24
N ILE A 102 -11.85 -2.25 11.12
CA ILE A 102 -13.10 -1.53 10.81
C ILE A 102 -14.28 -2.51 10.73
N THR A 103 -14.04 -3.64 10.07
CA THR A 103 -15.01 -4.74 9.98
C THR A 103 -15.36 -5.30 11.36
N ALA A 104 -14.35 -5.55 12.21
CA ALA A 104 -14.56 -6.14 13.53
C ALA A 104 -15.31 -5.19 14.47
N MET A 105 -15.14 -3.88 14.29
CA MET A 105 -15.85 -2.84 15.03
C MET A 105 -17.28 -2.57 14.49
N GLY A 106 -17.68 -3.19 13.38
CA GLY A 106 -18.99 -2.97 12.77
C GLY A 106 -19.21 -1.56 12.23
N ILE A 107 -18.13 -0.84 11.92
CA ILE A 107 -18.19 0.51 11.36
C ILE A 107 -18.76 0.47 9.93
N VAL A 108 -18.53 -0.65 9.22
CA VAL A 108 -18.99 -0.93 7.84
C VAL A 108 -19.33 -2.41 7.70
#